data_AF-A0AAJ1VM88-F1
#
_entry.id   AF-A0AAJ1VM88-F1
#
_cell.length_a   1.000
_cell.length_b   1.000
_cell.length_c   1.000
_cell.angle_alpha   90.00
_cell.angle_beta   90.00
_cell.angle_gamma   90.00
#
_symmetry.space_group_name_H-M   'P 1'
#
loop_
_entity.id
_entity.type
_entity.pdbx_description
1 polymer ?
#
loop_
_entity_poly.entity_id
_entity_poly.type
_entity_poly.pdbx_seq_one_letter_code
_entity_poly.pdbx_strand_id
1 'polypeptide(L)' 'PKRYGYAYDKINRLTAGFYQNPQNPNSKENTESLAYDLNGNITSLYRTSVLEYGNTTPTMIDNLQYIYASG' A
#
# COMPACT_ATOMS: atom_id res chain seq x y z
N PRO A 1 14.09 7.63 13.13
CA PRO A 1 14.30 6.17 12.89
C PRO A 1 13.42 5.72 11.73
N LYS A 2 13.78 4.63 11.04
CA LYS A 2 12.87 3.97 10.10
C LYS A 2 11.71 3.37 10.89
N ARG A 3 10.47 3.64 10.48
CA ARG A 3 9.25 3.14 11.15
C ARG A 3 8.35 2.44 10.15
N TYR A 4 7.71 1.39 10.62
CA TYR A 4 6.74 0.61 9.87
C TYR A 4 5.41 0.68 10.62
N GLY A 5 4.35 1.01 9.89
CA GLY A 5 2.98 1.08 10.42
C GLY A 5 2.06 0.21 9.58
N TYR A 6 1.08 -0.40 10.25
CA TYR A 6 0.10 -1.27 9.61
C TYR A 6 -1.30 -0.86 10.06
N ALA A 7 -2.22 -0.76 9.11
CA ALA A 7 -3.62 -0.52 9.37
C ALA A 7 -4.41 -1.78 9.04
N TYR A 8 -5.42 -2.05 9.84
CA TYR A 8 -6.28 -3.23 9.69
C TYR A 8 -7.75 -2.80 9.66
N ASP A 9 -8.57 -3.57 8.98
CA ASP A 9 -10.02 -3.44 9.11
C ASP A 9 -10.54 -4.07 10.42
N LYS A 10 -11.85 -4.00 10.64
CA LYS A 10 -12.51 -4.46 11.87
C LYS A 10 -12.42 -5.98 12.10
N ILE A 11 -11.97 -6.75 11.11
CA ILE A 11 -11.82 -8.20 11.19
C ILE A 11 -10.35 -8.65 11.02
N ASN A 12 -9.39 -7.75 11.28
CA ASN A 12 -7.95 -8.00 11.30
C ASN A 12 -7.31 -8.32 9.93
N ARG A 13 -7.87 -7.83 8.82
CA ARG A 13 -7.19 -7.89 7.50
C ARG A 13 -6.39 -6.61 7.26
N LEU A 14 -5.18 -6.73 6.70
CA LEU A 14 -4.28 -5.60 6.42
C LEU A 14 -4.84 -4.71 5.31
N THR A 15 -5.20 -3.46 5.62
CA THR A 15 -5.69 -2.51 4.61
C THR A 15 -4.60 -1.59 4.09
N ALA A 16 -3.56 -1.33 4.89
CA ALA A 16 -2.41 -0.55 4.45
C ALA A 16 -1.13 -0.83 5.25
N GLY A 17 0.00 -0.79 4.56
CA GLY A 17 1.34 -0.78 5.12
C GLY A 17 2.03 0.55 4.80
N PHE A 18 2.69 1.14 5.79
CA PHE A 18 3.38 2.43 5.65
C PHE A 18 4.82 2.33 6.12
N TYR A 19 5.72 2.92 5.35
CA TYR A 19 7.10 3.14 5.74
C TYR A 19 7.34 4.64 5.92
N GLN A 20 8.00 5.00 7.02
CA GLN A 20 8.44 6.36 7.27
C GLN A 20 9.96 6.38 7.45
N ASN A 21 10.65 7.05 6.53
CA ASN A 21 12.06 7.36 6.69
C ASN A 21 12.22 8.63 7.57
N PRO A 22 13.36 8.81 8.25
CA PRO A 22 13.56 9.97 9.13
C PRO A 22 13.76 11.30 8.40
N GLN A 23 14.13 11.31 7.12
CA GLN A 23 14.36 12.52 6.33
C GLN A 23 13.05 13.18 5.89
N ASN A 24 12.09 12.36 5.44
CA ASN A 24 10.76 12.78 5.04
C ASN A 24 9.75 11.66 5.40
N PRO A 25 9.17 11.70 6.62
CA PRO A 25 8.20 10.70 7.08
C PRO A 25 6.90 10.65 6.25
N ASN A 26 6.65 11.68 5.43
CA ASN A 26 5.45 11.82 4.61
C ASN A 26 5.74 11.59 3.12
N SER A 27 6.90 11.01 2.78
CA SER A 27 7.27 10.75 1.38
C SER A 27 6.30 9.81 0.67
N LYS A 28 5.54 9.01 1.42
CA LYS A 28 4.66 7.93 0.93
C LYS A 28 5.41 6.85 0.15
N GLU A 29 6.72 6.79 0.28
CA GLU A 29 7.52 5.71 -0.29
C GLU A 29 7.19 4.38 0.39
N ASN A 30 7.25 3.29 -0.37
CA ASN A 30 6.97 1.95 0.13
C ASN A 30 5.59 1.87 0.83
N THR A 31 4.61 2.59 0.28
CA THR A 31 3.20 2.46 0.69
C THR A 31 2.61 1.23 0.02
N GLU A 32 1.88 0.43 0.79
CA GLU A 32 1.01 -0.63 0.31
C GLU A 32 -0.43 -0.34 0.74
N SER A 33 -1.40 -0.45 -0.18
CA SER A 33 -2.82 -0.29 0.12
C SER A 33 -3.61 -1.41 -0.54
N LEU A 34 -4.45 -2.07 0.26
CA LEU A 34 -5.24 -3.22 -0.15
C LEU A 34 -6.72 -2.98 0.15
N ALA A 35 -7.58 -3.47 -0.72
CA ALA A 35 -9.01 -3.57 -0.48
C ALA A 35 -9.44 -5.02 -0.64
N TYR A 36 -10.51 -5.39 0.06
CA TYR A 36 -11.06 -6.73 0.04
C TYR A 36 -12.55 -6.71 -0.30
N ASP A 37 -13.03 -7.76 -0.94
CA ASP A 37 -14.47 -8.04 -0.98
C ASP A 37 -14.97 -8.59 0.37
N LEU A 38 -16.27 -8.87 0.43
CA LEU A 38 -16.92 -9.44 1.62
C LEU A 38 -16.44 -10.86 1.95
N ASN A 39 -15.94 -11.60 0.95
CA ASN A 39 -15.43 -12.97 1.11
C ASN A 39 -13.96 -12.99 1.55
N GLY A 40 -13.26 -11.86 1.53
CA GLY A 40 -11.85 -11.78 1.89
C GLY A 40 -10.87 -11.86 0.73
N ASN A 41 -11.33 -11.84 -0.52
CA ASN A 41 -10.44 -11.75 -1.66
C ASN A 41 -9.95 -10.31 -1.83
N ILE A 42 -8.68 -10.13 -2.16
CA ILE A 42 -8.12 -8.79 -2.45
C ILE A 42 -8.69 -8.30 -3.77
N THR A 43 -9.37 -7.15 -3.79
CA THR A 43 -9.96 -6.57 -4.99
C THR A 43 -9.09 -5.47 -5.62
N SER A 44 -8.19 -4.87 -4.84
CA SER A 44 -7.22 -3.90 -5.35
C SER A 44 -5.90 -3.94 -4.59
N LEU A 45 -4.81 -3.69 -5.30
CA LEU A 45 -3.48 -3.53 -4.73
C LEU A 45 -2.81 -2.28 -5.33
N TYR A 46 -2.46 -1.34 -4.48
CA TYR A 46 -1.63 -0.19 -4.85
C TYR A 46 -0.31 -0.25 -4.08
N ARG A 47 0.81 -0.15 -4.81
CA ARG A 47 2.15 -0.15 -4.23
C ARG A 47 3.03 0.93 -4.83
N THR A 48 3.83 1.53 -3.98
CA THR A 48 4.90 2.47 -4.37
C THR A 48 6.24 1.98 -3.87
N SER A 49 7.32 2.42 -4.50
CA SER A 49 8.69 2.23 -4.02
C SER A 49 9.26 3.58 -3.56
N VAL A 50 10.59 3.68 -3.49
CA VAL A 50 11.30 4.91 -3.17
C VAL A 50 11.17 5.97 -4.28
N LEU A 51 11.54 7.20 -3.97
CA LEU A 51 11.69 8.25 -4.97
C LEU A 51 12.88 7.93 -5.89
N GLU A 52 12.64 7.97 -7.19
CA GLU A 52 13.72 8.00 -8.19
C GLU A 52 14.42 9.37 -8.21
N TYR A 53 15.70 9.38 -8.57
CA TYR A 53 16.50 10.60 -8.59
C TYR A 53 15.87 11.67 -9.49
N GLY A 54 15.69 12.87 -8.94
CA GLY A 54 15.07 14.00 -9.65
C GLY A 54 13.54 14.02 -9.62
N ASN A 55 12.89 13.02 -9.03
CA ASN A 55 11.43 13.00 -8.87
C ASN A 55 11.01 13.50 -7.48
N THR A 56 9.76 13.97 -7.39
CA THR A 56 9.12 14.43 -6.13
C THR A 56 7.97 13.53 -5.70
N THR A 57 7.59 12.55 -6.53
CA THR A 57 6.57 11.54 -6.23
C THR A 57 7.19 10.14 -6.17
N PRO A 58 6.78 9.28 -5.22
CA PRO A 58 7.23 7.88 -5.18
C PRO A 58 6.94 7.14 -6.47
N THR A 59 7.85 6.28 -6.90
CA THR A 59 7.62 5.45 -8.08
C THR A 59 6.51 4.45 -7.81
N MET A 60 5.51 4.38 -8.69
CA MET A 60 4.44 3.39 -8.62
C MET A 60 4.96 2.03 -9.10
N ILE A 61 4.76 0.98 -8.31
CA ILE A 61 5.05 -0.40 -8.69
C ILE A 61 3.79 -1.03 -9.30
N ASP A 62 2.67 -0.91 -8.58
CA ASP A 62 1.40 -1.54 -8.93
C ASP A 62 0.22 -0.60 -8.69
N ASN A 63 -0.77 -0.72 -9.56
CA ASN A 63 -2.12 -0.20 -9.37
C ASN A 63 -3.10 -1.20 -10.00
N LEU A 64 -3.26 -2.33 -9.32
CA LEU A 64 -3.96 -3.49 -9.84
C LEU A 64 -5.38 -3.56 -9.31
N GLN A 65 -6.29 -4.01 -10.17
CA GLN A 65 -7.64 -4.41 -9.83
C GLN A 65 -7.80 -5.89 -10.11
N TYR A 66 -8.32 -6.64 -9.14
CA TYR A 66 -8.61 -8.06 -9.26
C TYR A 66 -10.11 -8.26 -9.39
N ILE A 67 -10.50 -8.98 -10.44
CA ILE A 67 -11.89 -9.33 -10.70
C ILE A 67 -11.99 -10.85 -10.63
N TYR A 68 -12.73 -11.33 -9.64
CA TYR A 68 -13.03 -12.74 -9.49
C TYR A 68 -14.34 -13.02 -10.22
N ALA A 69 -14.35 -14.04 -11.09
CA ALA A 69 -15.60 -14.61 -11.53
C ALA A 69 -16.34 -15.11 -10.27
N SER A 70 -17.65 -14.87 -10.18
CA SER A 70 -18.45 -15.42 -9.08
C SER A 70 -18.18 -16.91 -8.96
N GLY A 71 -17.83 -17.37 -7.76
CA GLY A 71 -17.73 -18.79 -7.45
C GLY A 71 -19.07 -19.51 -7.58
#